data_AF-A0A1M5D6Z4-F1
#
_entry.id   AF-A0A1M5D6Z4-F1
#
_cell.length_a   1.000
_cell.length_b   1.000
_cell.length_c   1.000
_cell.angle_alpha   90.00
_cell.angle_beta   90.00
_cell.angle_gamma   90.00
#
_symmetry.space_group_name_H-M   'P 1'
#
loop_
_entity.id
_entity.type
_entity.pdbx_description
1 polymer ?
#
loop_
_entity_poly.entity_id
_entity_poly.type
_entity_poly.pdbx_seq_one_letter_code
_entity_poly.pdbx_strand_id
1 'polypeptide(L)'
;MSNLSPSAPDLWRAFFFPSPLEALSLPIMSKDNQDLAEERTDWAEDRTIMANERTFASWMGTGLGAIGVAIGLKAVFGDFDPTWAAKAVASMFLIVAILIFWSAQRQATKTWDRLNETNAEATPSRNFRFLALLMSLAAAAVGAVLWSL
;
A
#
# COMPACT_ATOMS: atom_id res chain seq x y z
N MET A 1 73.43 -9.07 -17.56
CA MET A 1 72.40 -8.04 -17.84
C MET A 1 71.03 -8.67 -17.66
N SER A 2 70.36 -8.40 -16.54
CA SER A 2 68.90 -8.57 -16.43
C SER A 2 68.38 -7.68 -15.31
N ASN A 3 67.67 -6.64 -15.75
CA ASN A 3 66.92 -5.66 -14.99
C ASN A 3 66.23 -6.20 -13.74
N LEU A 4 66.51 -5.60 -12.59
CA LEU A 4 65.55 -5.56 -11.48
C LEU A 4 64.82 -4.23 -11.57
N SER A 5 63.58 -4.32 -12.06
CA SER A 5 62.59 -3.24 -12.07
C SER A 5 62.46 -2.61 -10.68
N PRO A 6 62.22 -1.29 -10.56
CA PRO A 6 61.86 -0.68 -9.29
C PRO A 6 60.57 -1.34 -8.78
N SER A 7 60.60 -1.90 -7.57
CA SER A 7 59.40 -2.39 -6.90
C SER A 7 58.47 -1.20 -6.66
N ALA A 8 57.31 -1.21 -7.32
CA ALA A 8 56.31 -0.15 -7.23
C ALA A 8 55.91 0.11 -5.76
N PRO A 9 55.74 1.39 -5.38
CA PRO A 9 55.53 1.82 -3.99
C PRO A 9 54.18 1.33 -3.44
N ASP A 10 54.09 1.31 -2.11
CA ASP A 10 53.11 0.69 -1.20
C ASP A 10 51.60 1.02 -1.37
N LEU A 11 51.15 1.38 -2.57
CA LEU A 11 49.76 1.74 -2.88
C LEU A 11 48.77 0.59 -2.64
N TRP A 12 49.20 -0.66 -2.83
CA TRP A 12 48.34 -1.82 -2.57
C TRP A 12 48.07 -2.02 -1.07
N ARG A 13 49.02 -1.64 -0.19
CA ARG A 13 48.83 -1.73 1.27
C ARG A 13 47.84 -0.69 1.75
N ALA A 14 47.89 0.53 1.22
CA ALA A 14 46.95 1.60 1.58
C ALA A 14 45.50 1.25 1.19
N PHE A 15 45.28 0.51 0.10
CA PHE A 15 43.94 0.14 -0.35
C PHE A 15 43.34 -1.07 0.39
N PHE A 16 44.16 -2.08 0.73
CA PHE A 16 43.68 -3.32 1.35
C PHE A 16 43.88 -3.39 2.88
N PHE A 17 44.77 -2.59 3.45
CA PHE A 17 45.12 -2.62 4.88
C PHE A 17 45.38 -1.19 5.41
N PRO A 18 44.34 -0.34 5.52
CA PRO A 18 44.48 0.97 6.14
C PRO A 18 44.98 0.83 7.58
N SER A 19 45.93 1.66 7.98
CA SER A 19 46.43 1.67 9.36
C SER A 19 45.29 2.13 10.31
N PRO A 20 45.19 1.58 11.54
CA PRO A 20 44.10 1.93 12.48
C PRO A 20 43.91 3.43 12.75
N LEU A 21 44.97 4.21 12.53
CA LEU A 21 45.08 5.63 12.79
C LEU A 21 44.67 6.49 11.58
N GLU A 22 44.77 5.97 10.35
CA GLU A 22 44.13 6.55 9.16
C GLU A 22 42.63 6.24 9.10
N ALA A 23 42.24 5.02 9.49
CA ALA A 23 40.84 4.63 9.57
C ALA A 23 40.04 5.49 10.57
N LEU A 24 40.71 5.98 11.62
CA LEU A 24 40.15 6.88 12.64
C LEU A 24 40.07 8.35 12.17
N SER A 25 40.83 8.74 11.13
CA SER A 25 40.86 10.10 10.58
C SER A 25 40.06 10.29 9.30
N LEU A 26 39.40 9.23 8.80
CA LEU A 26 38.39 9.42 7.76
C LEU A 26 37.37 10.40 8.32
N PRO A 27 36.99 11.46 7.58
CA PRO A 27 35.88 12.30 7.96
C PRO A 27 34.61 11.48 7.73
N ILE A 28 34.42 10.44 8.55
CA ILE A 28 33.10 10.04 8.96
C ILE A 28 32.62 11.27 9.68
N MET A 29 31.92 12.13 8.92
CA MET A 29 31.00 13.12 9.45
C MET A 29 30.19 12.37 10.50
N SER A 30 30.64 12.42 11.76
CA SER A 30 30.09 11.62 12.83
C SER A 30 28.79 12.31 13.20
N LYS A 31 27.75 12.06 12.40
CA LYS A 31 26.37 12.38 12.76
C LYS A 31 26.19 11.94 14.20
N ASP A 32 25.72 12.85 15.03
CA ASP A 32 25.54 12.52 16.44
C ASP A 32 24.53 11.35 16.52
N ASN A 33 24.57 10.58 17.60
CA ASN A 33 23.65 9.45 17.77
C ASN A 33 22.18 9.91 17.70
N GLN A 34 21.91 11.18 18.00
CA GLN A 34 20.61 11.83 17.83
C GLN A 34 20.23 11.99 16.36
N ASP A 35 21.11 12.55 15.52
CA ASP A 35 20.87 12.71 14.07
C ASP A 35 20.60 11.36 13.39
N LEU A 36 21.35 10.32 13.79
CA LEU A 36 21.15 8.95 13.28
C LEU A 36 19.84 8.33 13.78
N ALA A 37 19.35 8.71 14.96
CA ALA A 37 18.08 8.26 15.50
C ALA A 37 16.89 8.94 14.81
N GLU A 38 17.01 10.23 14.50
CA GLU A 38 16.00 11.00 13.75
C GLU A 38 15.87 10.47 12.32
N GLU A 39 16.98 10.30 11.59
CA GLU A 39 16.96 9.77 10.22
C GLU A 39 16.34 8.36 10.13
N ARG A 40 16.53 7.52 11.16
CA ARG A 40 15.86 6.21 11.24
C ARG A 40 14.36 6.33 11.47
N THR A 41 13.92 7.34 12.20
CA THR A 41 12.49 7.63 12.44
C THR A 41 11.84 8.09 11.14
N ASP A 42 12.45 9.05 10.44
CA ASP A 42 11.96 9.57 9.17
C ASP A 42 11.80 8.45 8.14
N TRP A 43 12.80 7.57 8.02
CA TRP A 43 12.72 6.42 7.10
C TRP A 43 11.66 5.39 7.51
N ALA A 44 11.32 5.29 8.80
CA ALA A 44 10.24 4.44 9.28
C ALA A 44 8.86 5.05 8.95
N GLU A 45 8.73 6.36 9.03
CA GLU A 45 7.51 7.10 8.64
C GLU A 45 7.26 7.01 7.14
N ASP A 46 8.27 7.26 6.30
CA ASP A 46 8.17 7.16 4.85
C ASP A 46 7.68 5.77 4.39
N ARG A 47 8.17 4.70 5.04
CA ARG A 47 7.72 3.32 4.75
C ARG A 47 6.26 3.10 5.13
N THR A 48 5.81 3.72 6.23
CA THR A 48 4.43 3.64 6.69
C THR A 48 3.50 4.37 5.72
N ILE A 49 3.91 5.56 5.25
CA ILE A 49 3.19 6.34 4.23
C ILE A 49 3.08 5.54 2.93
N MET A 50 4.19 5.02 2.40
CA MET A 50 4.19 4.25 1.16
C MET A 50 3.32 2.98 1.25
N ALA A 51 3.32 2.30 2.40
CA ALA A 51 2.45 1.14 2.63
C ALA A 51 0.95 1.53 2.65
N ASN A 52 0.63 2.69 3.22
CA ASN A 52 -0.72 3.24 3.26
C ASN A 52 -1.20 3.64 1.86
N GLU A 53 -0.36 4.30 1.06
CA GLU A 53 -0.66 4.64 -0.35
C GLU A 53 -0.94 3.39 -1.18
N ARG A 54 -0.13 2.33 -1.02
CA ARG A 54 -0.38 1.05 -1.69
C ARG A 54 -1.71 0.43 -1.28
N THR A 55 -2.04 0.50 0.01
CA THR A 55 -3.33 0.02 0.51
C THR A 55 -4.47 0.83 -0.11
N PHE A 56 -4.38 2.16 -0.09
CA PHE A 56 -5.35 3.04 -0.73
C PHE A 56 -5.55 2.71 -2.22
N ALA A 57 -4.47 2.57 -2.98
CA ALA A 57 -4.52 2.21 -4.40
C ALA A 57 -5.19 0.85 -4.63
N SER A 58 -4.91 -0.15 -3.79
CA SER A 58 -5.57 -1.45 -3.85
C SER A 58 -7.07 -1.34 -3.60
N TRP A 59 -7.49 -0.58 -2.59
CA TRP A 59 -8.90 -0.33 -2.30
C TRP A 59 -9.60 0.38 -3.48
N MET A 60 -8.97 1.41 -4.06
CA MET A 60 -9.50 2.08 -5.25
C MET A 60 -9.70 1.10 -6.41
N GLY A 61 -8.75 0.19 -6.63
CA GLY A 61 -8.87 -0.87 -7.64
C GLY A 61 -10.07 -1.79 -7.39
N THR A 62 -10.30 -2.23 -6.15
CA THR A 62 -11.46 -3.08 -5.82
C THR A 62 -12.79 -2.38 -6.04
N GLY A 63 -12.88 -1.08 -5.72
CA GLY A 63 -14.09 -0.28 -5.96
C GLY A 63 -14.37 -0.10 -7.45
N LEU A 64 -13.33 0.16 -8.26
CA LEU A 64 -13.46 0.22 -9.72
C LEU A 64 -13.90 -1.13 -10.32
N GLY A 65 -13.39 -2.25 -9.78
CA GLY A 65 -13.84 -3.59 -10.15
C GLY A 65 -15.34 -3.80 -9.89
N ALA A 66 -15.84 -3.38 -8.73
CA ALA A 66 -17.27 -3.44 -8.41
C ALA A 66 -18.13 -2.60 -9.38
N ILE A 67 -17.65 -1.40 -9.77
CA ILE A 67 -18.31 -0.59 -10.81
C ILE A 67 -18.33 -1.33 -12.16
N GLY A 68 -17.21 -1.95 -12.55
CA GLY A 68 -17.12 -2.76 -13.77
C GLY A 68 -18.15 -3.89 -13.79
N VAL A 69 -18.33 -4.60 -12.67
CA VAL A 69 -19.37 -5.63 -12.52
C VAL A 69 -20.77 -5.02 -12.68
N ALA A 70 -21.07 -3.88 -12.06
CA ALA A 70 -22.36 -3.23 -12.19
C ALA A 70 -22.69 -2.84 -13.64
N ILE A 71 -21.70 -2.31 -14.38
CA ILE A 71 -21.85 -1.98 -15.80
C ILE A 71 -22.05 -3.25 -16.63
N GLY A 72 -21.25 -4.30 -16.36
CA GLY A 72 -21.36 -5.60 -17.03
C GLY A 72 -22.74 -6.25 -16.84
N LEU A 73 -23.27 -6.24 -15.61
CA LEU A 73 -24.62 -6.75 -15.32
C LEU A 73 -25.70 -6.02 -16.12
N LYS A 74 -25.62 -4.68 -16.20
CA LYS A 74 -26.56 -3.90 -17.01
C LYS A 74 -26.44 -4.22 -18.50
N ALA A 75 -25.23 -4.43 -19.00
CA ALA A 75 -25.00 -4.75 -20.41
C ALA A 75 -25.48 -6.17 -20.76
N VAL A 76 -25.30 -7.14 -19.87
CA VAL A 76 -25.67 -8.55 -20.10
C VAL A 76 -27.17 -8.77 -19.93
N PHE A 77 -27.80 -8.12 -18.94
CA PHE A 77 -29.20 -8.39 -18.57
C PHE A 77 -30.17 -7.24 -18.89
N GLY A 78 -29.75 -6.26 -19.70
CA GLY A 78 -30.55 -5.08 -20.04
C GLY A 78 -31.91 -5.41 -20.67
N ASP A 79 -31.97 -6.51 -21.43
CA ASP A 79 -33.16 -6.94 -22.17
C ASP A 79 -33.92 -8.10 -21.50
N PHE A 80 -33.49 -8.54 -20.30
CA PHE A 80 -34.14 -9.64 -19.57
C PHE A 80 -35.37 -9.17 -18.79
N ASP A 81 -36.48 -9.91 -18.88
CA ASP A 81 -37.69 -9.64 -18.12
C ASP A 81 -37.76 -10.57 -16.89
N PRO A 82 -37.78 -10.06 -15.64
CA PRO A 82 -38.01 -8.68 -15.26
C PRO A 82 -36.74 -7.81 -15.13
N THR A 83 -36.72 -6.67 -15.85
CA THR A 83 -35.56 -5.76 -15.89
C THR A 83 -35.22 -5.08 -14.55
N TRP A 84 -36.11 -5.13 -13.56
CA TRP A 84 -35.89 -4.53 -12.24
C TRP A 84 -34.86 -5.32 -11.43
N ALA A 85 -34.77 -6.63 -11.62
CA ALA A 85 -33.86 -7.48 -10.86
C ALA A 85 -32.39 -7.16 -11.21
N ALA A 86 -32.06 -7.11 -12.50
CA ALA A 86 -30.73 -6.74 -12.96
C ALA A 86 -30.31 -5.34 -12.49
N LYS A 87 -31.24 -4.37 -12.54
CA LYS A 87 -31.01 -3.00 -12.02
C LYS A 87 -30.72 -3.00 -10.53
N ALA A 88 -31.51 -3.74 -9.73
CA ALA A 88 -31.31 -3.81 -8.28
C ALA A 88 -29.94 -4.39 -7.92
N VAL A 89 -29.53 -5.48 -8.58
CA VAL A 89 -28.22 -6.12 -8.33
C VAL A 89 -27.07 -5.21 -8.77
N ALA A 90 -27.17 -4.56 -9.93
CA ALA A 90 -26.16 -3.58 -10.36
C ALA A 90 -26.04 -2.41 -9.36
N SER A 91 -27.17 -1.91 -8.84
CA SER A 91 -27.17 -0.87 -7.80
C SER A 91 -26.49 -1.32 -6.51
N MET A 92 -26.61 -2.59 -6.10
CA MET A 92 -25.88 -3.12 -4.94
C MET A 92 -24.37 -3.03 -5.11
N PHE A 93 -23.84 -3.38 -6.29
CA PHE A 93 -22.40 -3.26 -6.57
C PHE A 93 -21.92 -1.81 -6.57
N LEU A 94 -22.74 -0.86 -7.05
CA LEU A 94 -22.42 0.57 -6.97
C LEU A 94 -22.38 1.07 -5.51
N ILE A 95 -23.36 0.68 -4.68
CA ILE A 95 -23.36 1.00 -3.25
C ILE A 95 -22.08 0.47 -2.60
N VAL A 96 -21.69 -0.77 -2.91
CA VAL A 96 -20.47 -1.35 -2.37
C VAL A 96 -19.22 -0.59 -2.84
N ALA A 97 -19.13 -0.20 -4.10
CA ALA A 97 -18.01 0.61 -4.58
C ALA A 97 -17.86 1.93 -3.80
N ILE A 98 -18.98 2.61 -3.53
CA ILE A 98 -19.01 3.83 -2.71
C ILE A 98 -18.49 3.55 -1.29
N LEU A 99 -18.91 2.45 -0.67
CA LEU A 99 -18.45 2.08 0.67
C LEU A 99 -16.97 1.71 0.71
N ILE A 100 -16.45 1.05 -0.34
CA ILE A 100 -15.02 0.78 -0.51
C ILE A 100 -14.25 2.11 -0.55
N PHE A 101 -14.65 3.05 -1.40
CA PHE A 101 -13.97 4.35 -1.52
C PHE A 101 -13.99 5.14 -0.19
N TRP A 102 -15.13 5.16 0.49
CA TRP A 102 -15.26 5.80 1.80
C TRP A 102 -14.38 5.15 2.87
N SER A 103 -14.31 3.81 2.87
CA SER A 103 -13.43 3.06 3.76
C SER A 103 -11.96 3.34 3.45
N ALA A 104 -11.57 3.41 2.17
CA ALA A 104 -10.23 3.75 1.74
C ALA A 104 -9.81 5.15 2.24
N GLN A 105 -10.69 6.14 2.07
CA GLN A 105 -10.46 7.50 2.56
C GLN A 105 -10.28 7.52 4.07
N ARG A 106 -11.18 6.90 4.83
CA ARG A 106 -11.07 6.85 6.30
C ARG A 106 -9.77 6.20 6.77
N GLN A 107 -9.35 5.12 6.13
CA GLN A 107 -8.11 4.44 6.49
C GLN A 107 -6.89 5.28 6.13
N ALA A 108 -6.91 5.97 4.98
CA ALA A 108 -5.84 6.87 4.59
C ALA A 108 -5.68 8.06 5.55
N THR A 109 -6.79 8.71 5.93
CA THR A 109 -6.77 9.84 6.88
C THR A 109 -6.27 9.44 8.26
N LYS A 110 -6.68 8.27 8.77
CA LYS A 110 -6.19 7.78 10.07
C LYS A 110 -4.68 7.57 10.14
N THR A 111 -4.06 7.16 9.03
CA THR A 111 -2.59 7.02 9.01
C THR A 111 -1.90 8.37 9.15
N TRP A 112 -2.44 9.42 8.51
CA TRP A 112 -1.95 10.79 8.67
C TRP A 112 -2.16 11.32 10.09
N ASP A 113 -3.34 11.07 10.67
CA ASP A 113 -3.63 11.46 12.06
C ASP A 113 -2.70 10.73 13.05
N ARG A 114 -2.37 9.46 12.78
CA ARG A 114 -1.49 8.64 13.63
C ARG A 114 -0.01 9.04 13.59
N LEU A 115 0.46 9.60 12.47
CA LEU A 115 1.80 10.18 12.40
C LEU A 115 1.87 11.50 13.18
N ASN A 116 0.75 12.23 13.30
CA ASN A 116 0.68 13.50 14.01
C ASN A 116 0.30 13.39 15.51
N GLU A 117 -0.34 12.31 15.95
CA GLU A 117 -0.79 12.15 17.35
C GLU A 117 -0.22 10.89 18.03
N THR A 118 0.50 11.08 19.14
CA THR A 118 1.10 10.03 19.99
C THR A 118 0.08 9.15 20.75
N ASN A 119 -1.23 9.23 20.48
CA ASN A 119 -2.25 8.44 21.20
C ASN A 119 -3.15 7.66 20.24
N ALA A 120 -3.24 6.35 20.46
CA ALA A 120 -3.82 5.40 19.53
C ALA A 120 -5.28 5.06 19.88
N GLU A 121 -6.22 5.29 18.95
CA GLU A 121 -7.51 4.61 18.92
C GLU A 121 -7.56 3.59 17.78
N ALA A 122 -7.85 2.32 18.10
CA ALA A 122 -7.98 1.26 17.12
C ALA A 122 -9.31 1.37 16.35
N THR A 123 -9.26 1.34 15.02
CA THR A 123 -10.46 1.34 14.17
C THR A 123 -11.40 0.19 14.57
N PRO A 124 -12.67 0.46 14.95
CA PRO A 124 -13.60 -0.61 15.28
C PRO A 124 -13.87 -1.48 14.04
N SER A 125 -13.66 -2.78 14.19
CA SER A 125 -13.76 -3.84 13.15
C SER A 125 -15.14 -4.00 12.49
N ARG A 126 -16.13 -3.21 12.93
CA ARG A 126 -17.53 -3.28 12.49
C ARG A 126 -17.72 -2.89 11.03
N ASN A 127 -16.94 -1.93 10.51
CA ASN A 127 -17.06 -1.46 9.12
C ASN A 127 -16.68 -2.53 8.10
N PHE A 128 -15.61 -3.29 8.35
CA PHE A 128 -15.17 -4.36 7.45
C PHE A 128 -16.18 -5.51 7.38
N ARG A 129 -16.80 -5.85 8.52
CA ARG A 129 -17.86 -6.88 8.57
C ARG A 129 -19.08 -6.48 7.75
N PHE A 130 -19.48 -5.20 7.80
CA PHE A 130 -20.61 -4.70 7.03
C PHE A 130 -20.35 -4.73 5.52
N LEU A 131 -19.15 -4.32 5.11
CA LEU A 131 -18.74 -4.35 3.70
C LEU A 131 -18.70 -5.78 3.15
N ALA A 132 -18.14 -6.72 3.91
CA ALA A 132 -18.10 -8.14 3.55
C ALA A 132 -19.52 -8.71 3.39
N LEU A 133 -20.42 -8.40 4.34
CA LEU A 133 -21.81 -8.85 4.29
C LEU A 133 -22.54 -8.32 3.05
N LEU A 134 -22.37 -7.03 2.71
CA LEU A 134 -22.96 -6.45 1.51
C LEU A 134 -22.40 -7.09 0.22
N MET A 135 -21.11 -7.38 0.15
CA MET A 135 -20.52 -8.10 -0.98
C MET A 135 -21.11 -9.49 -1.13
N SER A 136 -21.26 -10.23 -0.02
CA SER A 136 -21.88 -11.55 -0.04
C SER A 136 -23.33 -11.50 -0.53
N LEU A 137 -24.12 -10.51 -0.07
CA LEU A 137 -25.49 -10.31 -0.55
C LEU A 137 -25.53 -9.96 -2.04
N ALA A 138 -24.65 -9.07 -2.51
CA ALA A 138 -24.59 -8.69 -3.92
C ALA A 138 -24.25 -9.89 -4.82
N ALA A 139 -23.27 -10.71 -4.41
CA ALA A 139 -22.91 -11.94 -5.11
C ALA A 139 -24.06 -12.97 -5.13
N ALA A 140 -24.73 -13.18 -3.98
CA ALA A 140 -25.90 -14.06 -3.90
C ALA A 140 -27.04 -13.58 -4.79
N ALA A 141 -27.27 -12.27 -4.86
CA ALA A 141 -28.30 -11.68 -5.72
C ALA A 141 -27.98 -11.86 -7.22
N VAL A 142 -26.71 -11.73 -7.63
CA VAL A 142 -26.28 -12.11 -9.00
C VAL A 142 -26.58 -13.58 -9.26
N GLY A 143 -26.23 -14.47 -8.33
CA GLY A 143 -26.49 -15.91 -8.47
C GLY A 143 -27.98 -16.23 -8.60
N ALA A 144 -28.84 -15.57 -7.83
CA ALA A 144 -30.29 -15.74 -7.93
C ALA A 144 -30.85 -15.30 -9.28
N VAL A 145 -30.38 -14.15 -9.81
CA VAL A 145 -30.75 -13.69 -11.15
C VAL A 145 -30.27 -14.69 -12.21
N LEU A 146 -29.03 -15.16 -12.11
CA LEU A 146 -28.47 -16.15 -13.03
C LEU A 146 -29.24 -17.47 -13.03
N TRP A 147 -29.73 -17.91 -11.87
CA TRP A 147 -30.52 -19.13 -11.75
C TRP A 147 -31.95 -18.98 -12.30
N SER A 148 -32.46 -17.75 -12.38
CA SER A 148 -33.78 -17.46 -12.93
C SER A 148 -33.82 -17.30 -14.45
N LEU A 149 -32.65 -17.31 -15.10
CA LEU A 149 -32.48 -17.38 -16.57
C LEU A 149 -32.70 -18.81 -17.06
#